data_AF-A0AAN1SEW3-F1
#
_entry.id   AF-A0AAN1SEW3-F1
#
_cell.length_a   1.000
_cell.length_b   1.000
_cell.length_c   1.000
_cell.angle_alpha   90.00
_cell.angle_beta   90.00
_cell.angle_gamma   90.00
#
_symmetry.space_group_name_H-M   'P 1'
#
loop_
_entity.id
_entity.type
_entity.pdbx_description
1 polymer ?
#
loop_
_entity_poly.entity_id
_entity_poly.type
_entity_poly.pdbx_seq_one_letter_code
_entity_poly.pdbx_strand_id
1 'polypeptide(L)'
;MEKPLFKHAGVYVTAILALGICVGGYYVTNQRQYQERVAYASEAGSQAKNEIQEFAQQTEELYQEDEPELLDEKASVSEVSSLQSEVNRIQVSAEDFQIEEDSMPEDLEEVAAEKEDLSNRLTEANDKLHMQEQIDAFFDEKTPNWQELTEDVVIKEGLQQEAIDEVSENFSFFSEDQWLELAKSYAQSASEQLQNIEEIQKKLNDAKEQEITYEQYANLAAQIEEVRNSGQQEEFEQAADELGQRFGVSTEAAAAESTETY
;
A
#
# COMPACT_ATOMS: atom_id res chain seq x y z
N MET A 1 -47.80 -82.96 26.04
CA MET A 1 -47.36 -82.14 27.20
C MET A 1 -45.93 -82.57 27.46
N GLU A 2 -44.90 -81.74 27.49
CA GLU A 2 -44.73 -80.50 28.26
C GLU A 2 -43.88 -79.46 27.49
N LYS A 3 -44.01 -78.18 27.88
CA LYS A 3 -43.50 -76.98 27.20
C LYS A 3 -42.07 -76.61 27.66
N PRO A 4 -41.19 -76.08 26.80
CA PRO A 4 -39.97 -75.41 27.22
C PRO A 4 -40.22 -73.89 27.34
N LEU A 5 -40.34 -73.37 28.55
CA LEU A 5 -40.26 -71.94 28.84
C LEU A 5 -39.10 -71.75 29.80
N PHE A 6 -37.99 -71.16 29.34
CA PHE A 6 -36.94 -70.43 30.09
C PHE A 6 -35.63 -70.43 29.28
N LYS A 7 -35.55 -69.71 28.15
CA LYS A 7 -34.27 -69.48 27.44
C LYS A 7 -34.06 -68.10 26.81
N HIS A 8 -34.89 -67.09 27.08
CA HIS A 8 -34.77 -65.78 26.42
C HIS A 8 -34.70 -64.54 27.33
N ALA A 9 -34.51 -64.69 28.65
CA ALA A 9 -34.41 -63.53 29.56
C ALA A 9 -32.97 -62.97 29.75
N GLY A 10 -31.93 -63.66 29.27
CA GLY A 10 -30.53 -63.27 29.54
C GLY A 10 -29.81 -62.47 28.46
N VAL A 11 -30.39 -62.30 27.26
CA VAL A 11 -29.67 -61.76 26.08
C VAL A 11 -30.03 -60.30 25.76
N TYR A 12 -31.09 -59.74 26.37
CA TYR A 12 -31.50 -58.35 26.11
C TYR A 12 -30.85 -57.29 27.03
N VAL A 13 -30.20 -57.69 28.14
CA VAL A 13 -29.54 -56.73 29.05
C VAL A 13 -28.10 -56.41 28.63
N THR A 14 -27.39 -57.35 28.00
CA THR A 14 -25.99 -57.17 27.56
C THR A 14 -25.84 -56.36 26.27
N ALA A 15 -26.86 -56.35 25.39
CA ALA A 15 -26.83 -55.59 24.14
C ALA A 15 -27.03 -54.07 24.33
N ILE A 16 -27.78 -53.65 25.35
CA ILE A 16 -27.99 -52.23 25.68
C ILE A 16 -26.77 -51.64 26.41
N LEU A 17 -26.10 -52.43 27.26
CA LEU A 17 -24.88 -52.01 27.96
C LEU A 17 -23.68 -51.81 27.02
N ALA A 18 -23.52 -52.64 25.99
CA ALA A 18 -22.42 -52.48 25.02
C ALA A 18 -22.61 -51.25 24.10
N LEU A 19 -23.84 -50.96 23.67
CA LEU A 19 -24.15 -49.73 22.92
C LEU A 19 -23.96 -48.47 23.78
N GLY A 20 -24.32 -48.51 25.06
CA GLY A 20 -24.06 -47.42 26.00
C GLY A 20 -22.57 -47.16 26.25
N ILE A 21 -21.73 -48.20 26.26
CA ILE A 21 -20.27 -48.07 26.42
C ILE A 21 -19.61 -47.53 25.14
N CYS A 22 -20.10 -47.90 23.95
CA CYS A 22 -19.57 -47.34 22.70
C CYS A 22 -19.99 -45.88 22.49
N VAL A 23 -21.24 -45.51 22.77
CA VAL A 23 -21.72 -44.12 22.66
C VAL A 23 -21.13 -43.25 23.78
N GLY A 24 -21.09 -43.76 25.01
CA GLY A 24 -20.45 -43.08 26.15
C GLY A 24 -18.93 -42.98 25.99
N GLY A 25 -18.27 -44.00 25.43
CA GLY A 25 -16.85 -43.97 25.10
C GLY A 25 -16.52 -42.97 24.00
N TYR A 26 -17.36 -42.89 22.96
CA TYR A 26 -17.25 -41.85 21.92
C TYR A 26 -17.46 -40.45 22.50
N TYR A 27 -18.48 -40.25 23.34
CA TYR A 27 -18.75 -38.97 24.01
C TYR A 27 -17.62 -38.53 24.95
N VAL A 28 -17.10 -39.45 25.79
CA VAL A 28 -15.99 -39.16 26.71
C VAL A 28 -14.68 -38.91 25.96
N THR A 29 -14.44 -39.62 24.85
CA THR A 29 -13.24 -39.41 24.03
C THR A 29 -13.31 -38.07 23.31
N ASN A 30 -14.48 -37.71 22.75
CA ASN A 30 -14.70 -36.41 22.11
C ASN A 30 -14.58 -35.26 23.12
N GLN A 31 -15.12 -35.43 24.33
CA GLN A 31 -15.00 -34.42 25.39
C GLN A 31 -13.56 -34.24 25.86
N ARG A 32 -12.76 -35.32 25.93
CA ARG A 32 -11.32 -35.22 26.23
C ARG A 32 -10.54 -34.50 25.13
N GLN A 33 -10.77 -34.86 23.87
CA GLN A 33 -10.13 -34.18 22.74
C GLN A 33 -10.50 -32.69 22.69
N TYR A 34 -11.75 -32.34 23.02
CA TYR A 34 -12.18 -30.95 23.13
C TYR A 34 -11.44 -30.21 24.25
N GLN A 35 -11.34 -30.80 25.43
CA GLN A 35 -10.59 -30.20 26.56
C GLN A 35 -9.10 -30.07 26.27
N GLU A 36 -8.51 -31.02 25.52
CA GLU A 36 -7.12 -30.92 25.04
C GLU A 36 -6.94 -29.75 24.06
N ARG A 37 -7.91 -29.47 23.17
CA ARG A 37 -7.88 -28.31 22.27
C ARG A 37 -8.01 -26.98 23.02
N VAL A 38 -8.87 -26.91 24.03
CA VAL A 38 -8.98 -25.72 24.90
C VAL A 38 -7.68 -25.47 25.66
N ALA A 39 -7.07 -26.54 26.20
CA ALA A 39 -5.77 -26.42 26.87
C ALA A 39 -4.64 -26.00 25.91
N TYR A 40 -4.63 -26.56 24.70
CA TYR A 40 -3.71 -26.15 23.64
C TYR A 40 -3.91 -24.69 23.24
N ALA A 41 -5.14 -24.21 23.08
CA ALA A 41 -5.44 -22.81 22.78
C ALA A 41 -4.87 -21.87 23.86
N SER A 42 -4.98 -22.25 25.13
CA SER A 42 -4.41 -21.46 26.25
C SER A 42 -2.88 -21.40 26.20
N GLU A 43 -2.21 -22.51 25.90
CA GLU A 43 -0.74 -22.55 25.76
C GLU A 43 -0.26 -21.80 24.51
N ALA A 44 -0.92 -22.04 23.38
CA ALA A 44 -0.67 -21.36 22.11
C ALA A 44 -0.89 -19.85 22.22
N GLY A 45 -1.88 -19.40 23.00
CA GLY A 45 -2.13 -17.97 23.23
C GLY A 45 -0.97 -17.24 23.89
N SER A 46 -0.26 -17.90 24.82
CA SER A 46 0.94 -17.31 25.42
C SER A 46 2.09 -17.16 24.41
N GLN A 47 2.23 -18.11 23.48
CA GLN A 47 3.21 -18.02 22.41
C GLN A 47 2.82 -16.95 21.38
N ALA A 48 1.55 -16.96 20.95
CA ALA A 48 0.97 -15.99 20.02
C ALA A 48 1.16 -14.56 20.51
N LYS A 49 0.96 -14.29 21.81
CA LYS A 49 1.21 -12.97 22.41
C LYS A 49 2.65 -12.50 22.22
N ASN A 50 3.63 -13.37 22.45
CA ASN A 50 5.04 -13.01 22.27
C ASN A 50 5.37 -12.76 20.79
N GLU A 51 4.87 -13.62 19.89
CA GLU A 51 5.07 -13.48 18.44
C GLU A 51 4.45 -12.17 17.92
N ILE A 52 3.23 -11.83 18.36
CA ILE A 52 2.57 -10.57 17.99
C ILE A 52 3.34 -9.35 18.48
N GLN A 53 3.87 -9.38 19.72
CA GLN A 53 4.70 -8.29 20.23
C GLN A 53 6.02 -8.13 19.44
N GLU A 54 6.64 -9.24 19.04
CA GLU A 54 7.84 -9.22 18.21
C GLU A 54 7.54 -8.66 16.80
N PHE A 55 6.43 -9.07 16.19
CA PHE A 55 6.01 -8.53 14.88
C PHE A 55 5.53 -7.08 14.96
N ALA A 56 4.95 -6.65 16.08
CA ALA A 56 4.61 -5.25 16.32
C ALA A 56 5.86 -4.37 16.30
N GLN A 57 6.94 -4.79 16.98
CA GLN A 57 8.23 -4.09 16.93
C GLN A 57 8.81 -4.03 15.52
N GLN A 58 8.80 -5.14 14.79
CA GLN A 58 9.25 -5.16 13.38
C GLN A 58 8.38 -4.27 12.49
N THR A 59 7.08 -4.15 12.79
CA THR A 59 6.18 -3.27 12.05
C THR A 59 6.44 -1.80 12.37
N GLU A 60 6.82 -1.47 13.60
CA GLU A 60 7.26 -0.10 13.96
C GLU A 60 8.52 0.31 13.16
N GLU A 61 9.44 -0.62 12.89
CA GLU A 61 10.65 -0.37 12.07
C GLU A 61 10.34 -0.03 10.60
N LEU A 62 9.12 -0.28 10.12
CA LEU A 62 8.68 0.13 8.78
C LEU A 62 8.38 1.62 8.68
N TYR A 63 8.25 2.31 9.82
CA TYR A 63 7.87 3.72 9.89
C TYR A 63 9.01 4.57 10.48
N GLN A 64 8.94 5.88 10.26
CA GLN A 64 9.85 6.82 10.91
C GLN A 64 9.54 6.90 12.42
N GLU A 65 10.57 6.88 13.25
CA GLU A 65 10.44 6.91 14.73
C GLU A 65 9.74 8.20 15.20
N ASP A 66 10.11 9.35 14.62
CA ASP A 66 9.56 10.66 14.98
C ASP A 66 8.27 11.01 14.21
N GLU A 67 8.01 10.35 13.08
CA GLU A 67 6.90 10.62 12.15
C GLU A 67 6.19 9.31 11.76
N PRO A 68 5.39 8.71 12.65
CA PRO A 68 4.86 7.35 12.49
C PRO A 68 3.80 7.20 11.38
N GLU A 69 3.50 8.28 10.65
CA GLU A 69 2.64 8.29 9.47
C GLU A 69 3.45 8.04 8.18
N LEU A 70 4.76 8.32 8.22
CA LEU A 70 5.70 8.17 7.11
C LEU A 70 6.45 6.84 7.21
N LEU A 71 6.68 6.21 6.05
CA LEU A 71 7.46 4.98 5.95
C LEU A 71 8.96 5.26 5.99
N ASP A 72 9.74 4.32 6.53
CA ASP A 72 11.19 4.36 6.44
C ASP A 72 11.66 4.19 4.99
N GLU A 73 12.75 4.84 4.61
CA GLU A 73 13.35 4.75 3.27
C GLU A 73 13.69 3.29 2.87
N LYS A 74 13.91 2.42 3.85
CA LYS A 74 14.27 1.01 3.64
C LYS A 74 13.07 0.08 3.60
N ALA A 75 11.88 0.56 3.98
CA ALA A 75 10.67 -0.25 3.97
C ALA A 75 10.38 -0.74 2.55
N SER A 76 9.98 -2.01 2.42
CA SER A 76 9.78 -2.63 1.10
C SER A 76 8.57 -3.55 1.07
N VAL A 77 7.92 -3.65 -0.11
CA VAL A 77 6.74 -4.52 -0.30
C VAL A 77 7.05 -5.97 0.10
N SER A 78 8.28 -6.44 -0.19
CA SER A 78 8.70 -7.80 0.14
C SER A 78 8.76 -8.05 1.65
N GLU A 79 9.22 -7.07 2.41
CA GLU A 79 9.31 -7.15 3.87
C GLU A 79 7.91 -7.14 4.49
N VAL A 80 7.07 -6.17 4.10
CA VAL A 80 5.68 -6.06 4.56
C VAL A 80 4.88 -7.32 4.23
N SER A 81 5.00 -7.84 3.01
CA SER A 81 4.32 -9.09 2.60
C SER A 81 4.77 -10.30 3.41
N SER A 82 6.05 -10.35 3.81
CA SER A 82 6.59 -11.42 4.65
C SER A 82 6.00 -11.34 6.06
N LEU A 83 6.00 -10.15 6.67
CA LEU A 83 5.39 -9.90 7.97
C LEU A 83 3.89 -10.22 7.97
N GLN A 84 3.14 -9.78 6.95
CA GLN A 84 1.72 -10.13 6.80
C GLN A 84 1.51 -11.65 6.76
N SER A 85 2.37 -12.37 6.04
CA SER A 85 2.29 -13.83 5.95
C SER A 85 2.57 -14.52 7.28
N GLU A 86 3.47 -13.97 8.10
CA GLU A 86 3.81 -14.49 9.42
C GLU A 86 2.71 -14.19 10.43
N VAL A 87 2.24 -12.94 10.51
CA VAL A 87 1.11 -12.52 11.34
C VAL A 87 -0.14 -13.34 11.04
N ASN A 88 -0.46 -13.57 9.76
CA ASN A 88 -1.63 -14.36 9.37
C ASN A 88 -1.61 -15.82 9.86
N ARG A 89 -0.43 -16.41 10.07
CA ARG A 89 -0.29 -17.80 10.55
C ARG A 89 -0.58 -17.97 12.03
N ILE A 90 -0.59 -16.87 12.80
CA ILE A 90 -0.82 -16.91 14.24
C ILE A 90 -2.27 -17.30 14.50
N GLN A 91 -2.47 -18.40 15.22
CA GLN A 91 -3.80 -18.89 15.57
C GLN A 91 -4.33 -18.13 16.78
N VAL A 92 -5.49 -17.49 16.63
CA VAL A 92 -6.08 -16.67 17.71
C VAL A 92 -7.59 -16.81 17.81
N SER A 93 -8.23 -17.61 16.94
CA SER A 93 -9.68 -17.75 16.91
C SER A 93 -10.15 -19.13 17.37
N ALA A 94 -11.41 -19.19 17.83
CA ALA A 94 -12.05 -20.46 18.17
C ALA A 94 -12.07 -21.45 17.00
N GLU A 95 -12.16 -20.96 15.75
CA GLU A 95 -12.08 -21.77 14.54
C GLU A 95 -10.70 -22.39 14.35
N ASP A 96 -9.62 -21.62 14.55
CA ASP A 96 -8.24 -22.11 14.44
C ASP A 96 -7.98 -23.30 15.37
N PHE A 97 -8.53 -23.20 16.59
CA PHE A 97 -8.40 -24.23 17.62
C PHE A 97 -9.49 -25.30 17.56
N GLN A 98 -10.50 -25.12 16.71
CA GLN A 98 -11.67 -25.99 16.59
C GLN A 98 -12.38 -26.21 17.94
N ILE A 99 -12.64 -25.11 18.66
CA ILE A 99 -13.37 -25.04 19.94
C ILE A 99 -14.60 -24.11 19.80
N GLU A 100 -15.50 -24.12 20.78
CA GLU A 100 -16.60 -23.15 20.85
C GLU A 100 -16.09 -21.81 21.36
N GLU A 101 -16.71 -20.71 20.92
CA GLU A 101 -16.30 -19.33 21.25
C GLU A 101 -16.37 -19.06 22.76
N ASP A 102 -17.37 -19.62 23.47
CA ASP A 102 -17.50 -19.52 24.92
C ASP A 102 -16.43 -20.30 25.71
N SER A 103 -15.64 -21.12 25.01
CA SER A 103 -14.55 -21.91 25.55
C SER A 103 -13.17 -21.31 25.21
N MET A 104 -13.13 -20.15 24.56
CA MET A 104 -11.89 -19.43 24.30
C MET A 104 -11.25 -18.96 25.61
N PRO A 105 -9.92 -19.10 25.75
CA PRO A 105 -9.17 -18.41 26.80
C PRO A 105 -9.36 -16.90 26.72
N GLU A 106 -9.66 -16.25 27.86
CA GLU A 106 -9.85 -14.79 27.93
C GLU A 106 -8.63 -14.02 27.40
N ASP A 107 -7.41 -14.50 27.69
CA ASP A 107 -6.16 -13.86 27.24
C ASP A 107 -6.00 -13.87 25.71
N LEU A 108 -6.69 -14.75 24.98
CA LEU A 108 -6.61 -14.81 23.52
C LEU A 108 -7.47 -13.75 22.83
N GLU A 109 -8.50 -13.20 23.49
CA GLU A 109 -9.30 -12.11 22.92
C GLU A 109 -8.45 -10.84 22.74
N GLU A 110 -7.61 -10.52 23.74
CA GLU A 110 -6.64 -9.41 23.66
C GLU A 110 -5.64 -9.64 22.51
N VAL A 111 -5.09 -10.84 22.42
CA VAL A 111 -4.13 -11.23 21.39
C VAL A 111 -4.75 -11.17 19.99
N ALA A 112 -6.02 -11.54 19.84
CA ALA A 112 -6.74 -11.43 18.57
C ALA A 112 -6.91 -9.98 18.13
N ALA A 113 -7.22 -9.07 19.06
CA ALA A 113 -7.33 -7.64 18.78
C ALA A 113 -5.98 -7.03 18.38
N GLU A 114 -4.89 -7.38 19.09
CA GLU A 114 -3.53 -6.95 18.73
C GLU A 114 -3.12 -7.46 17.34
N LYS A 115 -3.47 -8.71 17.00
CA LYS A 115 -3.24 -9.27 15.65
C LYS A 115 -4.00 -8.49 14.57
N GLU A 116 -5.25 -8.12 14.83
CA GLU A 116 -6.08 -7.36 13.88
C GLU A 116 -5.49 -5.97 13.64
N ASP A 117 -5.11 -5.25 14.70
CA ASP A 117 -4.46 -3.93 14.60
C ASP A 117 -3.16 -4.01 13.79
N LEU A 118 -2.31 -4.99 14.11
CA LEU A 118 -1.07 -5.26 13.39
C LEU A 118 -1.31 -5.58 11.91
N SER A 119 -2.32 -6.40 11.60
CA SER A 119 -2.69 -6.73 10.22
C SER A 119 -3.17 -5.49 9.45
N ASN A 120 -3.93 -4.61 10.09
CA ASN A 120 -4.38 -3.35 9.49
C ASN A 120 -3.19 -2.42 9.22
N ARG A 121 -2.28 -2.29 10.20
CA ARG A 121 -1.05 -1.48 10.08
C ARG A 121 -0.18 -1.96 8.92
N LEU A 122 0.04 -3.26 8.80
CA LEU A 122 0.79 -3.85 7.70
C LEU A 122 0.09 -3.69 6.34
N THR A 123 -1.25 -3.74 6.31
CA THR A 123 -2.02 -3.47 5.09
C THR A 123 -1.85 -2.03 4.65
N GLU A 124 -1.95 -1.08 5.59
CA GLU A 124 -1.71 0.34 5.33
C GLU A 124 -0.30 0.58 4.78
N ALA A 125 0.75 0.00 5.40
CA ALA A 125 2.11 0.10 4.90
C ALA A 125 2.26 -0.45 3.48
N ASN A 126 1.64 -1.60 3.19
CA ASN A 126 1.66 -2.21 1.86
C ASN A 126 0.97 -1.32 0.81
N ASP A 127 -0.20 -0.78 1.13
CA ASP A 127 -0.96 0.09 0.24
C ASP A 127 -0.20 1.41 -0.02
N LYS A 128 0.42 1.98 1.02
CA LYS A 128 1.30 3.15 0.92
C LYS A 128 2.47 2.86 -0.02
N LEU A 129 3.21 1.76 0.19
CA LEU A 129 4.34 1.37 -0.68
C LEU A 129 3.94 1.20 -2.14
N HIS A 130 2.82 0.54 -2.42
CA HIS A 130 2.35 0.40 -3.81
C HIS A 130 1.91 1.72 -4.44
N MET A 131 1.37 2.65 -3.64
CA MET A 131 1.07 4.00 -4.14
C MET A 131 2.35 4.79 -4.41
N GLN A 132 3.36 4.64 -3.54
CA GLN A 132 4.68 5.23 -3.77
C GLN A 132 5.30 4.72 -5.06
N GLU A 133 5.28 3.40 -5.32
CA GLU A 133 5.78 2.83 -6.58
C GLU A 133 5.07 3.40 -7.82
N GLN A 134 3.76 3.66 -7.73
CA GLN A 134 2.99 4.27 -8.82
C GLN A 134 3.36 5.73 -9.04
N ILE A 135 3.54 6.51 -7.97
CA ILE A 135 3.95 7.92 -8.05
C ILE A 135 5.40 8.06 -8.49
N ASP A 136 6.30 7.21 -7.98
CA ASP A 136 7.70 7.15 -8.38
C ASP A 136 7.82 6.91 -9.89
N ALA A 137 6.91 6.13 -10.46
CA ALA A 137 6.84 5.89 -11.90
C ALA A 137 6.46 7.13 -12.72
N PHE A 138 6.08 8.27 -12.13
CA PHE A 138 5.93 9.55 -12.82
C PHE A 138 7.26 10.21 -13.13
N PHE A 139 8.30 9.88 -12.36
CA PHE A 139 9.57 10.60 -12.38
C PHE A 139 10.68 9.73 -13.01
N ASP A 140 11.71 10.40 -13.52
CA ASP A 140 12.93 9.78 -14.06
C ASP A 140 13.95 9.49 -12.93
N GLU A 141 15.27 9.60 -13.20
CA GLU A 141 16.40 9.14 -12.37
C GLU A 141 16.39 9.58 -10.89
N LYS A 142 15.62 10.61 -10.53
CA LYS A 142 15.43 11.05 -9.15
C LYS A 142 14.06 10.63 -8.66
N THR A 143 14.05 9.61 -7.81
CA THR A 143 12.84 9.19 -7.10
C THR A 143 12.46 10.24 -6.05
N PRO A 144 11.16 10.49 -5.86
CA PRO A 144 10.62 11.18 -4.69
C PRO A 144 11.28 10.74 -3.36
N ASN A 145 11.46 11.70 -2.45
CA ASN A 145 11.82 11.43 -1.07
C ASN A 145 10.52 11.31 -0.26
N TRP A 146 10.25 10.13 0.28
CA TRP A 146 9.01 9.85 0.99
C TRP A 146 9.02 10.26 2.47
N GLN A 147 10.11 10.90 2.92
CA GLN A 147 10.25 11.50 4.25
C GLN A 147 10.10 13.03 4.22
N GLU A 148 10.42 13.69 3.09
CA GLU A 148 10.25 15.13 2.93
C GLU A 148 10.05 15.53 1.46
N LEU A 149 9.27 16.59 1.22
CA LEU A 149 9.02 17.07 -0.13
C LEU A 149 10.31 17.60 -0.78
N THR A 150 10.74 16.94 -1.85
CA THR A 150 11.87 17.33 -2.69
C THR A 150 11.40 18.00 -3.97
N GLU A 151 11.71 19.29 -4.13
CA GLU A 151 11.29 20.06 -5.30
C GLU A 151 12.06 19.72 -6.59
N ASP A 152 13.15 18.95 -6.56
CA ASP A 152 14.02 18.71 -7.71
C ASP A 152 13.70 17.42 -8.50
N VAL A 153 12.54 16.81 -8.22
CA VAL A 153 12.02 15.67 -9.00
C VAL A 153 11.62 16.11 -10.42
N VAL A 154 11.91 15.26 -11.39
CA VAL A 154 11.75 15.52 -12.83
C VAL A 154 10.85 14.46 -13.42
N ILE A 155 9.76 14.87 -14.09
CA ILE A 155 8.86 13.90 -14.72
C ILE A 155 9.55 13.18 -15.89
N LYS A 156 9.15 11.93 -16.09
CA LYS A 156 9.61 11.14 -17.23
C LYS A 156 9.02 11.63 -18.55
N GLU A 157 9.79 11.46 -19.61
CA GLU A 157 9.29 11.69 -20.96
C GLU A 157 8.08 10.77 -21.27
N GLY A 158 7.06 11.36 -21.89
CA GLY A 158 5.86 10.62 -22.30
C GLY A 158 4.89 10.27 -21.17
N LEU A 159 5.10 10.79 -19.95
CA LEU A 159 4.06 10.78 -18.92
C LEU A 159 2.75 11.36 -19.47
N GLN A 160 1.63 10.75 -19.11
CA GLN A 160 0.28 11.15 -19.55
C GLN A 160 -0.52 11.62 -18.34
N GLN A 161 -1.39 12.62 -18.52
CA GLN A 161 -2.22 13.15 -17.43
C GLN A 161 -3.15 12.08 -16.86
N GLU A 162 -3.62 11.14 -17.70
CA GLU A 162 -4.47 10.03 -17.27
C GLU A 162 -3.80 9.15 -16.20
N ALA A 163 -2.48 8.97 -16.26
CA ALA A 163 -1.76 8.18 -15.25
C ALA A 163 -1.71 8.90 -13.89
N ILE A 164 -1.62 10.23 -13.90
CA ILE A 164 -1.65 11.06 -12.69
C ILE A 164 -3.06 11.09 -12.11
N ASP A 165 -4.07 11.19 -12.96
CA ASP A 165 -5.49 11.19 -12.57
C ASP A 165 -5.86 9.84 -11.92
N GLU A 166 -5.46 8.71 -12.48
CA GLU A 166 -5.73 7.37 -11.93
C GLU A 166 -5.16 7.20 -10.51
N VAL A 167 -3.93 7.66 -10.29
CA VAL A 167 -3.31 7.69 -8.95
C VAL A 167 -4.07 8.64 -8.01
N SER A 168 -4.44 9.82 -8.50
CA SER A 168 -5.11 10.84 -7.70
C SER A 168 -6.51 10.41 -7.25
N GLU A 169 -7.22 9.63 -8.06
CA GLU A 169 -8.52 9.04 -7.69
C GLU A 169 -8.40 8.09 -6.49
N ASN A 170 -7.27 7.37 -6.39
CA ASN A 170 -7.03 6.41 -5.33
C ASN A 170 -6.69 7.05 -3.98
N PHE A 171 -6.33 8.35 -3.94
CA PHE A 171 -6.07 9.07 -2.68
C PHE A 171 -7.25 9.04 -1.70
N SER A 172 -8.47 8.91 -2.19
CA SER A 172 -9.67 8.81 -1.36
C SER A 172 -9.75 7.53 -0.51
N PHE A 173 -8.92 6.52 -0.79
CA PHE A 173 -8.84 5.29 -0.01
C PHE A 173 -7.88 5.37 1.19
N PHE A 174 -7.09 6.45 1.28
CA PHE A 174 -6.09 6.63 2.34
C PHE A 174 -6.61 7.58 3.42
N SER A 175 -6.11 7.40 4.64
CA SER A 175 -6.33 8.35 5.73
C SER A 175 -5.66 9.69 5.41
N GLU A 176 -6.29 10.80 5.81
CA GLU A 176 -5.67 12.12 5.71
C GLU A 176 -4.58 12.25 6.78
N ASP A 177 -3.33 12.11 6.35
CA ASP A 177 -2.11 12.11 7.16
C ASP A 177 -0.93 12.75 6.40
N GLN A 178 0.24 12.88 7.05
CA GLN A 178 1.44 13.46 6.46
C GLN A 178 1.90 12.74 5.18
N TRP A 179 1.75 11.41 5.14
CA TRP A 179 2.11 10.63 3.97
C TRP A 179 1.22 10.99 2.77
N LEU A 180 -0.09 11.13 2.99
CA LEU A 180 -1.02 11.50 1.92
C LEU A 180 -0.78 12.93 1.43
N GLU A 181 -0.39 13.85 2.33
CA GLU A 181 0.03 15.21 1.97
C GLU A 181 1.25 15.20 1.04
N LEU A 182 2.26 14.36 1.32
CA LEU A 182 3.42 14.18 0.43
C LEU A 182 3.02 13.57 -0.91
N ALA A 183 2.21 12.50 -0.91
CA ALA A 183 1.75 11.84 -2.13
C ALA A 183 0.99 12.81 -3.05
N LYS A 184 0.07 13.61 -2.48
CA LYS A 184 -0.66 14.67 -3.21
C LYS A 184 0.29 15.72 -3.78
N SER A 185 1.29 16.14 -3.00
CA SER A 185 2.28 17.14 -3.42
C SER A 185 3.12 16.66 -4.61
N TYR A 186 3.56 15.40 -4.59
CA TYR A 186 4.28 14.81 -5.71
C TYR A 186 3.42 14.66 -6.96
N ALA A 187 2.19 14.16 -6.84
CA ALA A 187 1.27 14.07 -7.97
C ALA A 187 0.94 15.44 -8.56
N GLN A 188 0.74 16.47 -7.72
CA GLN A 188 0.54 17.84 -8.15
C GLN A 188 1.78 18.38 -8.89
N SER A 189 2.98 18.19 -8.34
CA SER A 189 4.22 18.60 -9.00
C SER A 189 4.38 17.96 -10.38
N ALA A 190 4.04 16.66 -10.51
CA ALA A 190 4.07 15.98 -11.79
C ALA A 190 3.07 16.58 -12.79
N SER A 191 1.83 16.88 -12.33
CA SER A 191 0.81 17.48 -13.19
C SER A 191 1.18 18.89 -13.63
N GLU A 192 1.72 19.73 -12.74
CA GLU A 192 2.17 21.08 -13.07
C GLU A 192 3.31 21.07 -14.10
N GLN A 193 4.29 20.19 -13.92
CA GLN A 193 5.37 20.00 -14.90
C GLN A 193 4.82 19.56 -16.26
N LEU A 194 3.90 18.59 -16.28
CA LEU A 194 3.29 18.09 -17.51
C LEU A 194 2.48 19.18 -18.24
N GLN A 195 1.67 19.94 -17.50
CA GLN A 195 0.90 21.05 -18.06
C GLN A 195 1.80 22.12 -18.70
N ASN A 196 2.92 22.46 -18.05
CA ASN A 196 3.88 23.41 -18.62
C ASN A 196 4.47 22.88 -19.93
N ILE A 197 4.87 21.59 -19.97
CA ILE A 197 5.40 20.93 -21.17
C ILE A 197 4.36 20.94 -22.32
N GLU A 198 3.11 20.59 -22.03
CA GLU A 198 2.02 20.61 -23.02
C GLU A 198 1.73 22.02 -23.54
N GLU A 199 1.76 23.03 -22.65
CA GLU A 199 1.55 24.43 -23.01
C GLU A 199 2.66 24.94 -23.94
N ILE A 200 3.93 24.66 -23.61
CA ILE A 200 5.09 24.99 -24.45
C ILE A 200 4.95 24.33 -25.83
N GLN A 201 4.65 23.03 -25.86
CA GLN A 201 4.50 22.29 -27.11
C GLN A 201 3.37 22.88 -27.98
N LYS A 202 2.24 23.25 -27.37
CA LYS A 202 1.15 23.93 -28.06
C LYS A 202 1.58 25.28 -28.62
N LYS A 203 2.23 26.13 -27.82
CA LYS A 203 2.74 27.45 -28.26
C LYS A 203 3.71 27.33 -29.43
N LEU A 204 4.63 26.36 -29.38
CA LEU A 204 5.56 26.07 -30.48
C LEU A 204 4.84 25.65 -31.76
N ASN A 205 3.81 24.80 -31.66
CA ASN A 205 3.03 24.38 -32.81
C ASN A 205 2.20 25.53 -33.40
N ASP A 206 1.52 26.31 -32.56
CA ASP A 206 0.74 27.47 -32.99
C ASP A 206 1.61 28.52 -33.70
N ALA A 207 2.83 28.76 -33.20
CA ALA A 207 3.80 29.71 -33.77
C ALA A 207 4.37 29.29 -35.14
N LYS A 208 4.29 28.00 -35.50
CA LYS A 208 4.66 27.54 -36.85
C LYS A 208 3.64 28.01 -37.89
N GLU A 209 2.36 28.06 -37.52
CA GLU A 209 1.26 28.40 -38.42
C GLU A 209 0.89 29.89 -38.39
N GLN A 210 1.17 30.57 -37.28
CA GLN A 210 0.73 31.95 -37.02
C GLN A 210 1.90 32.91 -36.82
N GLU A 211 1.66 34.19 -37.07
CA GLU A 211 2.60 35.26 -36.73
C GLU A 211 2.50 35.55 -35.23
N ILE A 212 3.61 35.43 -34.52
CA ILE A 212 3.73 35.74 -33.09
C ILE A 212 4.49 37.05 -32.90
N THR A 213 4.26 37.74 -31.78
CA THR A 213 5.05 38.91 -31.40
C THR A 213 6.36 38.50 -30.73
N TYR A 214 7.32 39.44 -30.66
CA TYR A 214 8.56 39.22 -29.92
C TYR A 214 8.30 38.94 -28.43
N GLU A 215 7.36 39.66 -27.81
CA GLU A 215 6.97 39.46 -26.41
C GLU A 215 6.41 38.06 -26.16
N GLN A 216 5.63 37.52 -27.09
CA GLN A 216 5.13 36.14 -27.01
C GLN A 216 6.27 35.12 -27.13
N TYR A 217 7.25 35.39 -28.01
CA TYR A 217 8.44 34.55 -28.14
C TYR A 217 9.33 34.59 -26.89
N ALA A 218 9.58 35.76 -26.33
CA ALA A 218 10.38 35.93 -25.11
C ALA A 218 9.75 35.20 -23.90
N ASN A 219 8.43 35.30 -23.73
CA ASN A 219 7.69 34.56 -22.70
C ASN A 219 7.71 33.04 -22.92
N LEU A 220 7.72 32.57 -24.17
CA LEU A 220 7.88 31.15 -24.49
C LEU A 220 9.29 30.67 -24.15
N ALA A 221 10.31 31.45 -24.50
CA ALA A 221 11.70 31.14 -24.19
C ALA A 221 11.94 31.02 -22.67
N ALA A 222 11.38 31.93 -21.87
CA ALA A 222 11.46 31.84 -20.41
C ALA A 222 10.80 30.57 -19.84
N GLN A 223 9.64 30.17 -20.37
CA GLN A 223 8.98 28.93 -19.95
C GLN A 223 9.81 27.69 -20.30
N ILE A 224 10.52 27.71 -21.43
CA ILE A 224 11.42 26.63 -21.84
C ILE A 224 12.60 26.51 -20.86
N GLU A 225 13.15 27.62 -20.35
CA GLU A 225 14.20 27.59 -19.32
C GLU A 225 13.74 26.95 -18.00
N GLU A 226 12.44 27.01 -17.69
CA GLU A 226 11.84 26.38 -16.50
C GLU A 226 11.58 24.87 -16.66
N VAL A 227 11.72 24.31 -17.87
CA VAL A 227 11.54 22.87 -18.11
C VAL A 227 12.68 22.09 -17.44
N ARG A 228 12.32 21.29 -16.44
CA ARG A 228 13.28 20.55 -15.62
C ARG A 228 13.91 19.36 -16.33
N ASN A 229 13.17 18.74 -17.24
CA ASN A 229 13.68 17.63 -18.04
C ASN A 229 14.61 18.17 -19.12
N SER A 230 15.92 17.93 -18.98
CA SER A 230 16.94 18.50 -19.87
C SER A 230 16.80 18.03 -21.33
N GLY A 231 16.31 16.80 -21.55
CA GLY A 231 16.07 16.28 -22.90
C GLY A 231 14.96 17.06 -23.59
N GLN A 232 13.81 17.20 -22.94
CA GLN A 232 12.67 17.95 -23.45
C GLN A 232 12.98 19.46 -23.58
N GLN A 233 13.73 20.02 -22.62
CA GLN A 233 14.19 21.40 -22.69
C GLN A 233 15.01 21.65 -23.95
N GLU A 234 16.02 20.82 -24.23
CA GLU A 234 16.85 20.95 -25.43
C GLU A 234 16.02 20.83 -26.72
N GLU A 235 15.04 19.90 -26.76
CA GLU A 235 14.12 19.78 -27.90
C GLU A 235 13.28 21.04 -28.12
N PHE A 236 12.77 21.64 -27.04
CA PHE A 236 11.98 22.87 -27.11
C PHE A 236 12.84 24.09 -27.48
N GLU A 237 14.06 24.21 -26.96
CA GLU A 237 15.01 25.25 -27.33
C GLU A 237 15.33 25.20 -28.82
N GLN A 238 15.62 24.01 -29.36
CA GLN A 238 15.88 23.85 -30.79
C GLN A 238 14.67 24.26 -31.65
N ALA A 239 13.46 23.89 -31.22
CA ALA A 239 12.23 24.29 -31.92
C ALA A 239 11.97 25.81 -31.81
N ALA A 240 12.28 26.42 -30.68
CA ALA A 240 12.14 27.85 -30.45
C ALA A 240 13.17 28.67 -31.23
N ASP A 241 14.41 28.19 -31.38
CA ASP A 241 15.46 28.86 -32.16
C ASP A 241 15.08 29.01 -33.65
N GLU A 242 14.34 28.05 -34.22
CA GLU A 242 13.78 28.19 -35.57
C GLU A 242 12.80 29.37 -35.67
N LEU A 243 12.05 29.65 -34.61
CA LEU A 243 11.16 30.82 -34.52
C LEU A 243 11.97 32.10 -34.30
N GLY A 244 13.01 32.05 -33.46
CA GLY A 244 13.91 33.16 -33.13
C GLY A 244 14.61 33.78 -34.35
N GLN A 245 14.85 32.98 -35.41
CA GLN A 245 15.35 33.48 -36.70
C GLN A 245 14.48 34.59 -37.31
N ARG A 246 13.17 34.63 -37.00
CA ARG A 246 12.25 35.70 -37.45
C ARG A 246 12.54 37.04 -36.76
N PHE A 247 13.09 37.00 -35.56
CA PHE A 247 13.42 38.17 -34.74
C PHE A 247 14.92 38.48 -34.72
N GLY A 248 15.76 37.57 -35.21
CA GLY A 248 17.21 37.72 -35.24
C GLY A 248 17.87 37.52 -33.86
N VAL A 249 17.24 36.77 -32.97
CA VAL A 249 17.74 36.46 -31.62
C VAL A 249 17.63 34.95 -31.33
N SER A 250 18.41 34.45 -30.39
CA SER A 250 18.30 33.07 -29.86
C SER A 250 17.31 32.99 -28.72
N THR A 251 16.93 31.75 -28.36
CA THR A 251 15.99 31.46 -27.27
C THR A 251 16.56 31.92 -25.92
N GLU A 252 17.81 31.57 -25.59
CA GLU A 252 18.51 32.04 -24.38
C GLU A 252 18.51 33.58 -24.25
N ALA A 253 18.77 34.30 -25.36
CA ALA A 253 18.83 35.76 -25.34
C ALA A 253 17.44 36.38 -25.11
N ALA A 254 16.40 35.80 -25.72
CA ALA A 254 15.03 36.27 -25.56
C ALA A 254 14.48 35.98 -24.15
N ALA A 255 14.83 34.84 -23.56
CA ALA A 255 14.47 34.49 -22.19
C ALA A 255 15.09 35.47 -21.19
N ALA A 256 16.39 35.75 -21.31
CA ALA A 256 17.10 36.71 -20.46
C ALA A 256 16.43 38.11 -20.49
N GLU A 257 16.05 38.61 -21.67
CA GLU A 257 15.38 39.91 -21.78
C GLU A 257 13.99 39.93 -21.12
N SER A 258 13.25 38.81 -21.16
CA SER A 258 11.93 38.73 -20.53
C SER A 258 12.00 38.91 -19.00
N THR A 259 13.05 38.39 -18.37
CA THR A 259 13.27 38.45 -16.92
C THR A 259 13.71 39.84 -16.43
N GLU A 260 14.30 40.67 -17.30
CA GLU A 260 14.70 42.04 -16.95
C GLU A 260 13.51 43.03 -16.95
N THR A 261 12.37 42.65 -17.51
CA THR A 261 11.18 43.51 -17.65
C THR A 261 10.22 43.50 -16.46
N TYR A 262 10.50 42.74 -15.40
CA TYR A 262 9.68 42.64 -14.18
C TYR A 262 10.34 43.27 -12.95
#